data_AF-A0A177CD13-F1
#
_entry.id   AF-A0A177CD13-F1
#
_cell.length_a   1.000
_cell.length_b   1.000
_cell.length_c   1.000
_cell.angle_alpha   90.00
_cell.angle_beta   90.00
_cell.angle_gamma   90.00
#
_symmetry.space_group_name_H-M   'P 1'
#
loop_
_entity.id
_entity.type
_entity.pdbx_description
1 polymer ?
#
loop_
_entity_poly.entity_id
_entity_poly.type
_entity_poly.pdbx_seq_one_letter_code
_entity_poly.pdbx_strand_id
1 'polypeptide(L)'
;MKITTLAAALAIFACIANCTLSDTADTLFHQIFSATSDSPAATTSNETYAPGATTARLQQRERLARRANWDLSPMASDELWCAAQAKGAQMYYNFWKSDAAAGRAYDPPRVSANSVFRADNMNNMMYSTWGWSDGDRKYNDAVFNDFYGPGWIDCVRSRGIGITPWQDIYAYHFSHGAANARDEHGQPILLNEQSYQAYGYNYRVTGARAKFGVQDRAGSMMVSIAVSPAESFKTLYGREAHPNELPQLRSLSDLLWAGWQRGSNPYVGNPNVKNLNSMFMMWIINTDTLSIMKRALHARGKDKYSVWPGDDFSTAEPEGQALLGSPNGKPMGYLINQRKLDMGVKLIYNIRVFTGNNGDLPIMMFWLQNIRDDQVQN
;
A
#
# COMPACT_ATOMS: atom_id res chain seq x y z
N MET A 1 19.65 -1.04 27.79
CA MET A 1 19.12 -1.50 26.47
C MET A 1 18.28 -2.80 26.52
N LYS A 2 18.21 -3.53 27.65
CA LYS A 2 17.35 -4.74 27.81
C LYS A 2 15.89 -4.47 28.24
N ILE A 3 15.59 -3.26 28.73
CA ILE A 3 14.28 -2.93 29.33
C ILE A 3 13.20 -2.64 28.27
N THR A 4 13.56 -2.07 27.12
CA THR A 4 12.61 -1.74 26.04
C THR A 4 12.10 -2.97 25.28
N THR A 5 12.91 -4.03 25.18
CA THR A 5 12.53 -5.29 24.51
C THR A 5 11.52 -6.10 25.32
N LEU A 6 11.62 -6.03 26.66
CA LEU A 6 10.67 -6.70 27.56
C LEU A 6 9.31 -6.01 27.52
N ALA A 7 9.27 -4.67 27.43
CA ALA A 7 8.04 -3.90 27.34
C ALA A 7 7.24 -4.20 26.05
N ALA A 8 7.91 -4.39 24.91
CA ALA A 8 7.25 -4.78 23.66
C ALA A 8 6.66 -6.21 23.74
N ALA A 9 7.38 -7.16 24.34
CA ALA A 9 6.88 -8.52 24.54
C ALA A 9 5.71 -8.56 25.55
N LEU A 10 5.78 -7.79 26.63
CA LEU A 10 4.69 -7.64 27.61
C LEU A 10 3.47 -6.93 27.04
N ALA A 11 3.65 -5.93 26.16
CA ALA A 11 2.54 -5.27 25.47
C ALA A 11 1.81 -6.22 24.52
N ILE A 12 2.54 -7.10 23.82
CA ILE A 12 1.95 -8.18 23.00
C ILE A 12 1.13 -9.13 23.88
N PHE A 13 1.69 -9.60 25.00
CA PHE A 13 0.97 -10.50 25.92
C PHE A 13 -0.24 -9.84 26.61
N ALA A 14 -0.16 -8.58 27.01
CA ALA A 14 -1.27 -7.86 27.63
C ALA A 14 -2.39 -7.53 26.63
N CYS A 15 -2.04 -7.23 25.37
CA CYS A 15 -3.02 -7.01 24.31
C CYS A 15 -3.71 -8.33 23.92
N ILE A 16 -2.97 -9.44 23.84
CA ILE A 16 -3.53 -10.79 23.63
C ILE A 16 -4.43 -11.18 24.82
N ALA A 17 -3.99 -11.00 26.07
CA ALA A 17 -4.76 -11.38 27.26
C ALA A 17 -6.11 -10.64 27.36
N ASN A 18 -6.19 -9.37 26.95
CA ASN A 18 -7.45 -8.62 26.92
C ASN A 18 -8.31 -8.85 25.66
N CYS A 19 -7.81 -9.57 24.65
CA CYS A 19 -8.51 -9.84 23.39
C CYS A 19 -8.84 -11.33 23.17
N THR A 20 -8.56 -12.20 24.14
CA THR A 20 -8.78 -13.66 24.02
C THR A 20 -10.24 -14.06 24.22
N LEU A 21 -11.08 -13.75 23.24
CA LEU A 21 -12.34 -14.45 22.97
C LEU A 21 -12.62 -14.41 21.46
N SER A 22 -11.79 -15.07 20.64
CA SER A 22 -12.14 -15.61 19.30
C SER A 22 -10.87 -16.04 18.53
N ASP A 23 -10.16 -17.07 19.02
CA ASP A 23 -9.04 -17.69 18.29
C ASP A 23 -9.47 -19.01 17.66
N THR A 24 -9.96 -18.95 16.42
CA THR A 24 -9.87 -20.02 15.40
C THR A 24 -10.11 -19.42 14.00
N ALA A 25 -9.16 -18.66 13.43
CA ALA A 25 -9.32 -18.18 12.03
C ALA A 25 -8.03 -17.83 11.27
N ASP A 26 -6.82 -18.20 11.72
CA ASP A 26 -5.59 -17.78 11.03
C ASP A 26 -5.18 -18.63 9.80
N THR A 27 -6.07 -19.52 9.33
CA THR A 27 -5.93 -20.20 8.02
C THR A 27 -6.86 -19.66 6.92
N LEU A 28 -7.61 -18.58 7.16
CA LEU A 28 -8.52 -18.01 6.16
C LEU A 28 -8.43 -16.47 6.16
N PHE A 29 -7.56 -15.90 5.32
CA PHE A 29 -7.71 -14.48 4.96
C PHE A 29 -8.94 -14.33 4.05
N HIS A 30 -10.13 -14.22 4.66
CA HIS A 30 -11.41 -13.92 4.02
C HIS A 30 -12.33 -13.11 4.95
N GLN A 31 -12.91 -12.04 4.37
CA GLN A 31 -14.02 -11.21 4.85
C GLN A 31 -13.62 -10.24 5.98
N ILE A 32 -13.89 -8.93 5.93
CA ILE A 32 -15.12 -8.22 5.54
C ILE A 32 -14.73 -6.86 4.94
N PHE A 33 -15.21 -6.53 3.74
CA PHE A 33 -15.42 -5.14 3.31
C PHE A 33 -16.68 -5.05 2.47
N SER A 34 -17.66 -4.29 2.93
CA SER A 34 -18.85 -3.93 2.17
C SER A 34 -18.91 -2.41 2.04
N ALA A 35 -18.86 -1.89 0.82
CA ALA A 35 -19.58 -0.69 0.42
C ALA A 35 -19.69 -0.64 -1.10
N THR A 36 -20.92 -0.49 -1.58
CA THR A 36 -21.34 -0.39 -2.98
C THR A 36 -20.53 0.63 -3.79
N SER A 37 -19.87 0.17 -4.86
CA SER A 37 -19.23 1.02 -5.84
C SER A 37 -20.17 1.28 -7.02
N ASP A 38 -20.93 2.37 -6.96
CA ASP A 38 -21.48 2.98 -8.18
C ASP A 38 -20.35 3.69 -8.91
N SER A 39 -19.74 2.97 -9.84
CA SER A 39 -18.81 3.51 -10.83
C SER A 39 -19.47 3.39 -12.20
N PRO A 40 -19.74 4.50 -12.90
CA PRO A 40 -20.32 4.43 -14.23
C PRO A 40 -19.33 3.79 -15.20
N ALA A 41 -19.86 2.93 -16.07
CA ALA A 41 -19.13 2.25 -17.13
C ALA A 41 -18.29 3.23 -17.95
N ALA A 42 -17.06 2.82 -18.27
CA ALA A 42 -16.13 3.59 -19.06
C ALA A 42 -16.67 3.78 -20.49
N THR A 43 -17.19 4.96 -20.80
CA THR A 43 -17.38 5.40 -22.18
C THR A 43 -16.06 5.96 -22.70
N THR A 44 -15.55 5.30 -23.74
CA THR A 44 -14.37 5.72 -24.51
C THR A 44 -14.71 6.90 -25.41
N SER A 45 -14.03 8.03 -25.25
CA SER A 45 -13.85 8.98 -26.35
C SER A 45 -12.48 9.66 -26.25
N ASN A 46 -11.80 9.72 -27.39
CA ASN A 46 -10.58 10.49 -27.62
C ASN A 46 -10.83 11.96 -27.28
N GLU A 47 -10.35 12.43 -26.13
CA GLU A 47 -10.35 13.86 -25.82
C GLU A 47 -8.96 14.44 -26.05
N THR A 48 -8.82 15.05 -27.22
CA THR A 48 -8.07 16.30 -27.39
C THR A 48 -8.40 17.25 -26.25
N TYR A 49 -7.37 17.92 -25.70
CA TYR A 49 -7.39 18.79 -24.52
C TYR A 49 -8.63 19.72 -24.46
N ALA A 50 -9.72 19.23 -23.87
CA ALA A 50 -10.99 19.94 -23.77
C ALA A 50 -11.19 20.44 -22.33
N PRO A 51 -11.73 21.65 -22.12
CA PRO A 51 -11.95 22.24 -20.80
C PRO A 51 -12.90 21.43 -19.87
N GLY A 52 -13.55 20.37 -20.36
CA GLY A 52 -14.37 19.44 -19.57
C GLY A 52 -13.59 18.50 -18.65
N ALA A 53 -12.33 18.17 -18.97
CA ALA A 53 -11.51 17.26 -18.17
C ALA A 53 -11.18 17.82 -16.77
N THR A 54 -11.13 19.15 -16.63
CA THR A 54 -10.89 19.83 -15.36
C THR A 54 -12.08 19.70 -14.40
N THR A 55 -13.30 19.86 -14.92
CA THR A 55 -14.54 19.77 -14.13
C THR A 55 -14.79 18.35 -13.61
N ALA A 56 -14.59 17.33 -14.45
CA ALA A 56 -14.73 15.92 -14.04
C ALA A 56 -13.72 15.53 -12.95
N ARG A 57 -12.47 16.00 -13.05
CA ARG A 57 -11.43 15.79 -12.03
C ARG A 57 -11.75 16.49 -10.72
N LEU A 58 -12.28 17.73 -10.77
CA LEU A 58 -12.72 18.45 -9.56
C LEU A 58 -13.89 17.74 -8.88
N GLN A 59 -14.90 17.29 -9.63
CA GLN A 59 -16.02 16.52 -9.09
C GLN A 59 -15.56 15.19 -8.47
N GLN A 60 -14.61 14.51 -9.10
CA GLN A 60 -14.02 13.30 -8.53
C GLN A 60 -13.28 13.61 -7.21
N ARG A 61 -12.50 14.69 -7.15
CA ARG A 61 -11.84 15.13 -5.91
C ARG A 61 -12.85 15.43 -4.81
N GLU A 62 -13.92 16.15 -5.09
CA GLU A 62 -14.97 16.43 -4.10
C GLU A 62 -15.63 15.14 -3.60
N ARG A 63 -15.92 14.18 -4.49
CA ARG A 63 -16.46 12.87 -4.09
C ARG A 63 -15.50 12.11 -3.17
N LEU A 64 -14.21 12.12 -3.48
CA LEU A 64 -13.19 11.47 -2.65
C LEU A 64 -12.99 12.21 -1.33
N ALA A 65 -12.96 13.55 -1.35
CA ALA A 65 -12.83 14.39 -0.17
C ALA A 65 -14.01 14.18 0.80
N ARG A 66 -15.23 13.98 0.28
CA ARG A 66 -16.38 13.58 1.11
C ARG A 66 -16.16 12.23 1.80
N ARG A 67 -15.51 11.26 1.15
CA ARG A 67 -15.22 9.94 1.77
C ARG A 67 -14.15 10.01 2.85
N ALA A 68 -13.14 10.86 2.67
CA ALA A 68 -12.11 11.09 3.68
C ALA A 68 -12.44 12.25 4.62
N ASN A 69 -13.67 12.77 4.59
CA ASN A 69 -14.08 13.85 5.45
C ASN A 69 -13.93 13.37 6.89
N TRP A 70 -13.14 14.12 7.66
CA TRP A 70 -12.91 13.86 9.07
C TRP A 70 -14.22 13.70 9.84
N ASP A 71 -15.19 14.58 9.60
CA ASP A 71 -16.45 14.60 10.33
C ASP A 71 -17.32 13.38 10.01
N LEU A 72 -17.20 12.85 8.79
CA LEU A 72 -17.97 11.69 8.33
C LEU A 72 -17.28 10.35 8.62
N SER A 73 -15.97 10.38 8.91
CA SER A 73 -15.23 9.17 9.24
C SER A 73 -15.57 8.72 10.67
N PRO A 74 -16.09 7.49 10.87
CA PRO A 74 -16.31 7.00 12.23
C PRO A 74 -14.98 6.82 12.95
N MET A 75 -14.97 6.92 14.27
CA MET A 75 -13.82 6.51 15.06
C MET A 75 -13.68 4.98 15.02
N ALA A 76 -12.47 4.44 14.97
CA ALA A 76 -12.27 2.99 14.98
C ALA A 76 -12.87 2.35 16.23
N SER A 77 -13.65 1.28 16.03
CA SER A 77 -14.10 0.41 17.13
C SER A 77 -12.91 -0.21 17.84
N ASP A 78 -13.12 -0.70 19.06
CA ASP A 78 -12.07 -1.40 19.81
C ASP A 78 -11.58 -2.65 19.08
N GLU A 79 -12.47 -3.39 18.44
CA GLU A 79 -12.10 -4.55 17.62
C GLU A 79 -11.17 -4.17 16.47
N LEU A 80 -11.56 -3.18 15.65
CA LEU A 80 -10.74 -2.70 14.54
C LEU A 80 -9.39 -2.16 15.02
N TRP A 81 -9.40 -1.39 16.11
CA TRP A 81 -8.20 -0.81 16.69
C TRP A 81 -7.25 -1.90 17.22
N CYS A 82 -7.75 -2.83 18.03
CA CYS A 82 -6.94 -3.91 18.61
C CYS A 82 -6.37 -4.82 17.51
N ALA A 83 -7.17 -5.17 16.49
CA ALA A 83 -6.69 -5.98 15.37
C ALA A 83 -5.57 -5.27 14.58
N ALA A 84 -5.73 -3.97 14.30
CA ALA A 84 -4.69 -3.19 13.64
C ALA A 84 -3.44 -3.04 14.53
N GLN A 85 -3.61 -2.74 15.81
CA GLN A 85 -2.51 -2.61 16.76
C GLN A 85 -1.73 -3.91 16.90
N ALA A 86 -2.40 -5.04 17.10
CA ALA A 86 -1.78 -6.36 17.20
C ALA A 86 -0.98 -6.67 15.93
N LYS A 87 -1.54 -6.40 14.74
CA LYS A 87 -0.84 -6.62 13.48
C LYS A 87 0.39 -5.72 13.34
N GLY A 88 0.28 -4.46 13.72
CA GLY A 88 1.40 -3.52 13.70
C GLY A 88 2.49 -3.90 14.70
N ALA A 89 2.12 -4.33 15.91
CA ALA A 89 3.05 -4.81 16.92
C ALA A 89 3.81 -6.06 16.43
N GLN A 90 3.12 -7.00 15.78
CA GLN A 90 3.75 -8.17 15.14
C GLN A 90 4.77 -7.73 14.06
N MET A 91 4.39 -6.78 13.20
CA MET A 91 5.30 -6.26 12.17
C MET A 91 6.51 -5.56 12.78
N TYR A 92 6.28 -4.70 13.79
CA TYR A 92 7.32 -3.98 14.53
C TYR A 92 8.32 -4.95 15.16
N TYR A 93 7.83 -6.00 15.81
CA TYR A 93 8.64 -7.05 16.40
C TYR A 93 9.52 -7.75 15.34
N ASN A 94 8.96 -8.04 14.17
CA ASN A 94 9.68 -8.70 13.08
C ASN A 94 10.71 -7.80 12.38
N PHE A 95 10.59 -6.47 12.46
CA PHE A 95 11.59 -5.57 11.88
C PHE A 95 12.98 -5.77 12.47
N TRP A 96 13.07 -6.04 13.78
CA TRP A 96 14.34 -6.25 14.50
C TRP A 96 15.02 -7.59 14.21
N LYS A 97 14.34 -8.50 13.50
CA LYS A 97 14.82 -9.87 13.28
C LYS A 97 15.56 -10.04 11.96
N SER A 98 16.47 -11.01 11.93
CA SER A 98 17.02 -11.54 10.68
C SER A 98 15.92 -12.19 9.84
N ASP A 99 16.18 -12.44 8.56
CA ASP A 99 15.20 -13.04 7.65
C ASP A 99 14.66 -14.39 8.15
N ALA A 100 15.55 -15.29 8.59
CA ALA A 100 15.16 -16.59 9.12
C ALA A 100 14.38 -16.47 10.44
N ALA A 101 14.79 -15.56 11.32
CA ALA A 101 14.13 -15.33 12.61
C ALA A 101 12.73 -14.71 12.44
N ALA A 102 12.59 -13.75 11.52
CA ALA A 102 11.30 -13.20 11.13
C ALA A 102 10.43 -14.26 10.47
N GLY A 103 10.99 -15.14 9.63
CA GLY A 103 10.29 -16.27 9.00
C GLY A 103 9.63 -17.20 10.01
N ARG A 104 10.34 -17.51 11.11
CA ARG A 104 9.81 -18.34 12.20
C ARG A 104 8.66 -17.70 12.98
N ALA A 105 8.49 -16.38 12.88
CA ALA A 105 7.41 -15.64 13.54
C ALA A 105 6.14 -15.53 12.67
N TYR A 106 6.14 -16.07 11.46
CA TYR A 106 4.92 -16.22 10.65
C TYR A 106 4.06 -17.37 11.19
N ASP A 107 2.78 -17.34 10.85
CA ASP A 107 1.87 -18.47 11.03
C ASP A 107 1.37 -18.95 9.64
N PRO A 108 1.61 -20.22 9.25
CA PRO A 108 2.54 -21.15 9.90
C PRO A 108 4.00 -20.64 9.83
N PRO A 109 4.89 -21.08 10.74
CA PRO A 109 6.30 -20.74 10.72
C PRO A 109 6.96 -21.09 9.39
N ARG A 110 7.84 -20.21 8.92
CA ARG A 110 8.58 -20.35 7.66
C ARG A 110 10.08 -20.40 7.92
N VAL A 111 10.82 -21.01 7.01
CA VAL A 111 12.29 -20.99 7.04
C VAL A 111 12.87 -19.59 6.76
N SER A 112 12.09 -18.73 6.10
CA SER A 112 12.49 -17.40 5.64
C SER A 112 11.26 -16.49 5.62
N ALA A 113 11.45 -15.21 5.98
CA ALA A 113 10.43 -14.18 5.78
C ALA A 113 10.35 -13.72 4.32
N ASN A 114 11.37 -14.03 3.52
CA ASN A 114 11.49 -13.58 2.16
C ASN A 114 10.27 -13.98 1.31
N SER A 115 9.84 -13.06 0.46
CA SER A 115 8.77 -13.36 -0.49
C SER A 115 9.22 -14.41 -1.50
N VAL A 116 8.29 -15.28 -1.87
CA VAL A 116 8.50 -16.29 -2.93
C VAL A 116 8.66 -15.65 -4.32
N PHE A 117 8.21 -14.41 -4.49
CA PHE A 117 8.33 -13.66 -5.74
C PHE A 117 9.68 -12.92 -5.77
N ARG A 118 10.68 -13.48 -6.44
CA ARG A 118 12.06 -12.97 -6.46
C ARG A 118 12.34 -12.08 -7.67
N ALA A 119 13.32 -11.19 -7.53
CA ALA A 119 13.57 -10.10 -8.47
C ALA A 119 13.87 -10.55 -9.92
N ASP A 120 14.60 -11.66 -10.05
CA ASP A 120 15.12 -12.21 -11.30
C ASP A 120 14.01 -12.71 -12.26
N ASN A 121 12.89 -13.20 -11.72
CA ASN A 121 11.78 -13.72 -12.52
C ASN A 121 10.46 -12.96 -12.34
N MET A 122 10.28 -12.19 -11.26
CA MET A 122 9.00 -11.56 -10.94
C MET A 122 8.52 -10.60 -12.03
N ASN A 123 9.40 -9.83 -12.67
CA ASN A 123 8.98 -8.92 -13.74
C ASN A 123 8.39 -9.67 -14.93
N ASN A 124 9.07 -10.71 -15.40
CA ASN A 124 8.61 -11.49 -16.54
C ASN A 124 7.35 -12.28 -16.17
N MET A 125 7.33 -12.92 -15.00
CA MET A 125 6.20 -13.74 -14.55
C MET A 125 4.96 -12.90 -14.23
N MET A 126 5.12 -11.67 -13.75
CA MET A 126 4.02 -10.73 -13.57
C MET A 126 3.22 -10.56 -14.86
N TYR A 127 3.90 -10.35 -15.98
CA TYR A 127 3.25 -10.17 -17.29
C TYR A 127 2.87 -11.47 -17.98
N SER A 128 3.73 -12.49 -17.93
CA SER A 128 3.53 -13.72 -18.72
C SER A 128 2.70 -14.77 -18.00
N THR A 129 2.66 -14.76 -16.67
CA THR A 129 2.09 -15.85 -15.86
C THR A 129 0.94 -15.39 -14.97
N TRP A 130 1.03 -14.22 -14.34
CA TRP A 130 0.07 -13.81 -13.31
C TRP A 130 -0.91 -12.72 -13.77
N GLY A 131 -1.10 -12.55 -15.08
CA GLY A 131 -2.19 -11.73 -15.64
C GLY A 131 -2.08 -10.22 -15.38
N TRP A 132 -0.93 -9.73 -14.92
CA TRP A 132 -0.70 -8.30 -14.77
C TRP A 132 -0.25 -7.70 -16.10
N SER A 133 -0.61 -6.44 -16.33
CA SER A 133 -0.10 -5.64 -17.43
C SER A 133 0.42 -4.32 -16.89
N ASP A 134 1.32 -3.70 -17.65
CA ASP A 134 1.53 -2.27 -17.49
C ASP A 134 0.24 -1.58 -17.95
N GLY A 135 -0.35 -0.79 -17.07
CA GLY A 135 -1.44 0.08 -17.44
C GLY A 135 -0.97 1.10 -18.48
N ASP A 136 -1.93 1.69 -19.19
CA ASP A 136 -1.68 2.67 -20.26
C ASP A 136 -0.76 3.79 -19.74
N ARG A 137 0.50 3.81 -20.20
CA ARG A 137 1.57 4.70 -19.72
C ARG A 137 1.35 6.09 -20.30
N LYS A 138 0.32 6.82 -19.87
CA LYS A 138 0.12 8.19 -20.33
C LYS A 138 1.08 9.13 -19.62
N TYR A 139 1.73 10.01 -20.38
CA TYR A 139 2.72 10.98 -19.91
C TYR A 139 2.26 11.80 -18.68
N ASN A 140 0.95 12.07 -18.59
CA ASN A 140 0.32 12.86 -17.53
C ASN A 140 -0.12 12.04 -16.30
N ASP A 141 0.21 10.75 -16.21
CA ASP A 141 -0.17 9.91 -15.06
C ASP A 141 0.85 9.92 -13.92
N ALA A 142 2.06 10.43 -14.14
CA ALA A 142 3.11 10.58 -13.11
C ALA A 142 2.99 11.86 -12.28
N VAL A 143 1.77 12.44 -12.22
CA VAL A 143 1.50 13.72 -11.60
C VAL A 143 1.37 13.56 -10.09
N PHE A 144 2.52 13.58 -9.42
CA PHE A 144 2.68 13.75 -7.96
C PHE A 144 2.95 15.23 -7.60
N ASN A 145 2.42 16.18 -8.38
CA ASN A 145 2.74 17.62 -8.30
C ASN A 145 1.68 18.44 -7.52
N ASP A 146 1.50 19.73 -7.83
CA ASP A 146 0.68 20.71 -7.07
C ASP A 146 -0.78 20.31 -6.75
N PHE A 147 -1.34 19.26 -7.34
CA PHE A 147 -2.68 18.77 -6.99
C PHE A 147 -2.83 18.40 -5.51
N TYR A 148 -1.74 18.06 -4.82
CA TYR A 148 -1.76 17.67 -3.41
C TYR A 148 -1.50 18.85 -2.46
N GLY A 149 -1.56 20.10 -2.93
CA GLY A 149 -1.47 21.28 -2.07
C GLY A 149 -0.06 21.64 -1.59
N PRO A 150 0.13 22.87 -1.07
CA PRO A 150 1.39 23.38 -0.52
C PRO A 150 2.02 22.43 0.51
N GLY A 151 1.24 21.81 1.40
CA GLY A 151 1.79 20.91 2.41
C GLY A 151 2.48 19.67 1.81
N TRP A 152 1.96 19.13 0.70
CA TRP A 152 2.65 18.09 -0.04
C TRP A 152 3.93 18.59 -0.70
N ILE A 153 3.87 19.77 -1.32
CA ILE A 153 5.02 20.39 -1.99
C ILE A 153 6.16 20.68 -0.99
N ASP A 154 5.82 21.17 0.20
CA ASP A 154 6.78 21.40 1.27
C ASP A 154 7.39 20.09 1.77
N CYS A 155 6.57 19.03 1.88
CA CYS A 155 7.04 17.69 2.21
C CYS A 155 8.11 17.21 1.22
N VAL A 156 7.79 17.10 -0.06
CA VAL A 156 8.70 16.58 -1.09
C VAL A 156 9.96 17.44 -1.27
N ARG A 157 9.85 18.76 -1.12
CA ARG A 157 11.01 19.67 -1.14
C ARG A 157 11.92 19.45 0.06
N SER A 158 11.36 19.39 1.28
CA SER A 158 12.14 19.15 2.51
C SER A 158 12.89 17.80 2.50
N ARG A 159 12.45 16.88 1.64
CA ARG A 159 13.01 15.53 1.50
C ARG A 159 13.94 15.38 0.29
N GLY A 160 14.07 16.39 -0.56
CA GLY A 160 14.86 16.31 -1.79
C GLY A 160 14.34 15.26 -2.78
N ILE A 161 13.03 14.95 -2.75
CA ILE A 161 12.41 13.97 -3.66
C ILE A 161 12.32 14.55 -5.08
N GLY A 162 12.09 15.85 -5.18
CA GLY A 162 11.71 16.50 -6.43
C GLY A 162 10.21 16.34 -6.72
N ILE A 163 9.73 17.06 -7.73
CA ILE A 163 8.30 17.07 -8.13
C ILE A 163 8.12 16.89 -9.63
N THR A 164 9.21 16.76 -10.38
CA THR A 164 9.16 16.75 -11.84
C THR A 164 8.89 15.33 -12.34
N PRO A 165 7.72 15.07 -12.96
CA PRO A 165 7.41 13.75 -13.48
C PRO A 165 8.47 13.27 -14.49
N TRP A 166 8.81 11.98 -14.46
CA TRP A 166 9.77 11.32 -15.37
C TRP A 166 11.22 11.84 -15.31
N GLN A 167 11.50 12.93 -14.59
CA GLN A 167 12.84 13.38 -14.25
C GLN A 167 13.22 12.96 -12.82
N ASP A 168 12.29 13.20 -11.89
CA ASP A 168 12.47 12.86 -10.48
C ASP A 168 11.74 11.55 -10.16
N ILE A 169 10.47 11.42 -10.59
CA ILE A 169 9.62 10.29 -10.18
C ILE A 169 9.18 9.49 -11.40
N TYR A 170 9.43 8.19 -11.38
CA TYR A 170 8.89 7.25 -12.35
C TYR A 170 7.61 6.60 -11.82
N ALA A 171 6.51 6.68 -12.58
CA ALA A 171 5.25 6.09 -12.17
C ALA A 171 5.07 4.68 -12.75
N TYR A 172 4.87 3.71 -11.87
CA TYR A 172 4.40 2.37 -12.21
C TYR A 172 2.88 2.32 -12.12
N HIS A 173 2.27 1.66 -13.11
CA HIS A 173 0.85 1.36 -13.12
C HIS A 173 0.71 -0.12 -13.47
N PHE A 174 0.35 -0.94 -12.49
CA PHE A 174 0.06 -2.34 -12.70
C PHE A 174 -1.46 -2.55 -12.65
N SER A 175 -1.99 -3.19 -13.68
CA SER A 175 -3.40 -3.58 -13.77
C SER A 175 -3.49 -5.09 -13.94
N HIS A 176 -4.40 -5.75 -13.24
CA HIS A 176 -4.63 -7.18 -13.42
C HIS A 176 -5.74 -7.36 -14.47
N GLY A 177 -5.32 -7.68 -15.69
CA GLY A 177 -6.07 -7.50 -16.94
C GLY A 177 -5.62 -6.28 -17.73
N ALA A 178 -5.86 -6.30 -19.04
CA ALA A 178 -5.42 -5.26 -19.98
C ALA A 178 -6.60 -4.36 -20.39
N ALA A 179 -6.53 -3.08 -20.02
CA ALA A 179 -7.57 -2.10 -20.37
C ALA A 179 -7.75 -1.89 -21.88
N ASN A 180 -6.70 -2.20 -22.66
CA ASN A 180 -6.67 -2.10 -24.11
C ASN A 180 -6.78 -3.46 -24.81
N ALA A 181 -7.18 -4.53 -24.11
CA ALA A 181 -7.40 -5.83 -24.76
C ALA A 181 -8.41 -5.70 -25.90
N ARG A 182 -8.10 -6.33 -27.04
CA ARG A 182 -8.95 -6.39 -28.22
C ARG A 182 -9.10 -7.83 -28.69
N ASP A 183 -10.26 -8.17 -29.23
CA ASP A 183 -10.48 -9.45 -29.91
C ASP A 183 -9.89 -9.47 -31.32
N GLU A 184 -10.09 -10.57 -32.04
CA GLU A 184 -9.62 -10.75 -33.43
C GLU A 184 -10.22 -9.76 -34.43
N HIS A 185 -11.32 -9.10 -34.08
CA HIS A 185 -11.99 -8.07 -34.88
C HIS A 185 -11.62 -6.65 -34.44
N GLY A 186 -10.69 -6.50 -33.49
CA GLY A 186 -10.29 -5.21 -32.95
C GLY A 186 -11.30 -4.58 -31.99
N GLN A 187 -12.29 -5.33 -31.51
CA GLN A 187 -13.27 -4.84 -30.54
C GLN A 187 -12.72 -4.91 -29.11
N PRO A 188 -13.01 -3.92 -28.23
CA PRO A 188 -12.63 -3.98 -26.83
C PRO A 188 -13.18 -5.21 -26.10
N ILE A 189 -12.30 -5.95 -25.42
CA ILE A 189 -12.70 -7.05 -24.52
C ILE A 189 -12.91 -6.47 -23.12
N LEU A 190 -14.10 -6.66 -22.55
CA LEU A 190 -14.42 -6.17 -21.21
C LEU A 190 -13.56 -6.88 -20.15
N LEU A 191 -13.24 -6.20 -19.05
CA LEU A 191 -12.39 -6.79 -18.00
C LEU A 191 -12.97 -8.09 -17.41
N ASN A 192 -14.29 -8.21 -17.29
CA ASN A 192 -14.95 -9.42 -16.79
C ASN A 192 -14.97 -10.58 -17.79
N GLU A 193 -14.58 -10.35 -19.04
CA GLU A 193 -14.45 -11.36 -20.11
C GLU A 193 -12.99 -11.77 -20.33
N GLN A 194 -12.04 -11.02 -19.76
CA GLN A 194 -10.62 -11.31 -19.90
C GLN A 194 -10.16 -12.45 -18.99
N SER A 195 -9.21 -13.23 -19.49
CA SER A 195 -8.58 -14.33 -18.77
C SER A 195 -7.08 -14.39 -19.05
N TYR A 196 -6.34 -15.11 -18.21
CA TYR A 196 -4.90 -15.33 -18.35
C TYR A 196 -4.56 -16.78 -18.03
N GLN A 197 -3.50 -17.30 -18.65
CA GLN A 197 -3.03 -18.67 -18.45
C GLN A 197 -1.93 -18.69 -17.38
N ALA A 198 -2.07 -19.57 -16.39
CA ALA A 198 -1.03 -19.83 -15.40
C ALA A 198 -1.03 -21.32 -15.05
N TYR A 199 0.15 -21.95 -14.98
CA TYR A 199 0.27 -23.35 -14.55
C TYR A 199 -0.66 -24.34 -15.31
N GLY A 200 -0.95 -24.07 -16.59
CA GLY A 200 -1.85 -24.90 -17.39
C GLY A 200 -3.35 -24.71 -17.14
N TYR A 201 -3.74 -23.71 -16.35
CA TYR A 201 -5.14 -23.36 -16.09
C TYR A 201 -5.46 -21.95 -16.58
N ASN A 202 -6.72 -21.77 -16.99
CA ASN A 202 -7.25 -20.45 -17.33
C ASN A 202 -7.84 -19.78 -16.09
N TYR A 203 -7.35 -18.59 -15.76
CA TYR A 203 -7.81 -17.78 -14.64
C TYR A 203 -8.49 -16.52 -15.14
N ARG A 204 -9.47 -16.04 -14.38
CA ARG A 204 -10.12 -14.75 -14.66
C ARG A 204 -9.24 -13.61 -14.18
N VAL A 205 -9.19 -12.53 -14.94
CA VAL A 205 -8.59 -11.29 -14.43
C VAL A 205 -9.51 -10.69 -13.37
N THR A 206 -8.94 -9.93 -12.44
CA THR A 206 -9.70 -9.36 -11.33
C THR A 206 -9.97 -7.88 -11.48
N GLY A 207 -9.24 -7.17 -12.35
CA GLY A 207 -9.29 -5.71 -12.44
C GLY A 207 -8.53 -4.97 -11.32
N ALA A 208 -7.69 -5.68 -10.55
CA ALA A 208 -6.84 -5.08 -9.51
C ALA A 208 -5.93 -4.00 -10.09
N ARG A 209 -5.60 -2.98 -9.27
CA ARG A 209 -4.75 -1.87 -9.70
C ARG A 209 -3.78 -1.45 -8.61
N ALA A 210 -2.52 -1.23 -9.00
CA ALA A 210 -1.52 -0.56 -8.19
C ALA A 210 -0.89 0.57 -9.01
N LYS A 211 -0.92 1.79 -8.49
CA LYS A 211 -0.25 2.95 -9.07
C LYS A 211 0.64 3.60 -8.03
N PHE A 212 1.92 3.76 -8.34
CA PHE A 212 2.87 4.35 -7.42
C PHE A 212 4.07 4.96 -8.14
N GLY A 213 4.65 5.98 -7.52
CA GLY A 213 5.87 6.64 -7.96
C GLY A 213 7.10 6.06 -7.27
N VAL A 214 8.21 5.97 -7.98
CA VAL A 214 9.52 5.61 -7.45
C VAL A 214 10.49 6.75 -7.73
N GLN A 215 11.17 7.21 -6.67
CA GLN A 215 12.34 8.07 -6.74
C GLN A 215 13.45 7.40 -5.92
N ASP A 216 14.26 6.60 -6.60
CA ASP A 216 15.30 5.76 -6.00
C ASP A 216 16.49 6.55 -5.44
N ARG A 217 16.83 7.71 -6.04
CA ARG A 217 17.90 8.59 -5.54
C ARG A 217 17.56 9.16 -4.16
N ALA A 218 16.33 9.64 -3.98
CA ALA A 218 15.86 10.13 -2.69
C ALA A 218 15.42 9.00 -1.75
N GLY A 219 15.41 7.74 -2.20
CA GLY A 219 15.00 6.61 -1.38
C GLY A 219 13.51 6.59 -1.06
N SER A 220 12.67 7.04 -1.98
CA SER A 220 11.25 7.32 -1.74
C SER A 220 10.31 6.59 -2.71
N MET A 221 9.17 6.16 -2.20
CA MET A 221 8.09 5.57 -3.00
C MET A 221 6.74 6.16 -2.59
N MET A 222 5.87 6.48 -3.56
CA MET A 222 4.57 7.11 -3.28
C MET A 222 3.43 6.37 -3.94
N VAL A 223 2.59 5.71 -3.16
CA VAL A 223 1.45 4.94 -3.66
C VAL A 223 0.22 5.83 -3.73
N SER A 224 -0.40 5.90 -4.92
CA SER A 224 -1.61 6.70 -5.17
C SER A 224 -2.84 5.88 -5.48
N ILE A 225 -2.68 4.64 -5.97
CA ILE A 225 -3.78 3.70 -6.16
C ILE A 225 -3.35 2.33 -5.62
N ALA A 226 -4.20 1.74 -4.78
CA ALA A 226 -4.04 0.39 -4.27
C ALA A 226 -5.43 -0.27 -4.16
N VAL A 227 -5.81 -1.03 -5.19
CA VAL A 227 -7.04 -1.83 -5.21
C VAL A 227 -6.66 -3.29 -5.33
N SER A 228 -7.00 -4.07 -4.30
CA SER A 228 -6.57 -5.47 -4.19
C SER A 228 -7.33 -6.38 -5.17
N PRO A 229 -6.75 -7.53 -5.56
CA PRO A 229 -7.47 -8.51 -6.38
C PRO A 229 -8.78 -9.01 -5.78
N ALA A 230 -8.86 -9.20 -4.46
CA ALA A 230 -10.10 -9.62 -3.82
C ALA A 230 -11.22 -8.57 -3.94
N GLU A 231 -10.89 -7.30 -3.66
CA GLU A 231 -11.86 -6.20 -3.76
C GLU A 231 -12.29 -5.98 -5.20
N SER A 232 -11.33 -5.92 -6.14
CA SER A 232 -11.67 -5.75 -7.55
C SER A 232 -12.49 -6.91 -8.10
N PHE A 233 -12.21 -8.15 -7.68
CA PHE A 233 -13.01 -9.30 -8.07
C PHE A 233 -14.46 -9.16 -7.57
N LYS A 234 -14.66 -8.74 -6.32
CA LYS A 234 -15.98 -8.51 -5.76
C LYS A 234 -16.77 -7.47 -6.56
N THR A 235 -16.15 -6.33 -6.86
CA THR A 235 -16.78 -5.29 -7.67
C THR A 235 -17.10 -5.79 -9.08
N LEU A 236 -16.18 -6.54 -9.71
CA LEU A 236 -16.29 -6.93 -11.11
C LEU A 236 -17.28 -8.08 -11.33
N TYR A 237 -17.36 -9.03 -10.39
CA TYR A 237 -18.17 -10.25 -10.51
C TYR A 237 -19.36 -10.32 -9.56
N GLY A 238 -19.55 -9.32 -8.69
CA GLY A 238 -20.68 -9.25 -7.77
C GLY A 238 -20.66 -10.29 -6.64
N ARG A 239 -19.52 -10.95 -6.39
CA ARG A 239 -19.35 -11.95 -5.33
C ARG A 239 -17.93 -12.01 -4.81
N GLU A 240 -17.75 -12.56 -3.62
CA GLU A 240 -16.42 -12.87 -3.09
C GLU A 240 -15.69 -13.88 -4.00
N ALA A 241 -14.39 -13.66 -4.19
CA ALA A 241 -13.52 -14.60 -4.88
C ALA A 241 -13.25 -15.81 -3.99
N HIS A 242 -13.13 -17.00 -4.57
CA HIS A 242 -12.44 -18.10 -3.88
C HIS A 242 -10.92 -17.87 -3.89
N PRO A 243 -10.16 -18.38 -2.90
CA PRO A 243 -8.71 -18.18 -2.82
C PRO A 243 -7.92 -18.60 -4.08
N ASN A 244 -8.43 -19.61 -4.79
CA ASN A 244 -7.85 -20.16 -6.02
C ASN A 244 -8.25 -19.38 -7.29
N GLU A 245 -9.17 -18.41 -7.20
CA GLU A 245 -9.51 -17.52 -8.32
C GLU A 245 -8.63 -16.27 -8.36
N LEU A 246 -7.94 -15.97 -7.26
CA LEU A 246 -7.06 -14.81 -7.15
C LEU A 246 -5.65 -15.15 -7.67
N PRO A 247 -4.97 -14.20 -8.35
CA PRO A 247 -3.59 -14.41 -8.78
C PRO A 247 -2.69 -14.70 -7.59
N GLN A 248 -1.64 -15.51 -7.79
CA GLN A 248 -0.66 -15.77 -6.74
C GLN A 248 0.08 -14.47 -6.37
N LEU A 249 0.53 -13.70 -7.37
CA LEU A 249 1.05 -12.36 -7.17
C LEU A 249 -0.14 -11.39 -6.96
N ARG A 250 -0.55 -11.21 -5.70
CA ARG A 250 -1.69 -10.37 -5.31
C ARG A 250 -1.39 -9.36 -4.21
N SER A 251 -0.24 -9.46 -3.56
CA SER A 251 0.12 -8.57 -2.47
C SER A 251 0.60 -7.24 -3.04
N LEU A 252 0.20 -6.13 -2.42
CA LEU A 252 0.73 -4.82 -2.82
C LEU A 252 2.24 -4.74 -2.53
N SER A 253 2.74 -5.32 -1.44
CA SER A 253 4.18 -5.31 -1.12
C SER A 253 5.05 -5.91 -2.22
N ASP A 254 4.61 -6.99 -2.87
CA ASP A 254 5.35 -7.59 -3.98
C ASP A 254 5.29 -6.72 -5.25
N LEU A 255 4.15 -6.08 -5.52
CA LEU A 255 4.03 -5.12 -6.62
C LEU A 255 4.92 -3.89 -6.39
N LEU A 256 4.96 -3.36 -5.16
CA LEU A 256 5.85 -2.26 -4.80
C LEU A 256 7.31 -2.66 -4.98
N TRP A 257 7.68 -3.89 -4.56
CA TRP A 257 9.01 -4.43 -4.80
C TRP A 257 9.35 -4.49 -6.31
N ALA A 258 8.39 -4.92 -7.14
CA ALA A 258 8.57 -5.02 -8.60
C ALA A 258 8.88 -3.66 -9.25
N GLY A 259 8.26 -2.58 -8.78
CA GLY A 259 8.62 -1.24 -9.21
C GLY A 259 9.92 -0.72 -8.57
N TRP A 260 10.14 -0.99 -7.29
CA TRP A 260 11.32 -0.50 -6.58
C TRP A 260 12.64 -1.03 -7.16
N GLN A 261 12.69 -2.32 -7.51
CA GLN A 261 13.86 -2.93 -8.14
C GLN A 261 14.16 -2.37 -9.54
N ARG A 262 13.13 -1.86 -10.23
CA ARG A 262 13.27 -1.21 -11.54
C ARG A 262 13.71 0.25 -11.41
N GLY A 263 13.47 0.87 -10.26
CA GLY A 263 13.95 2.22 -9.96
C GLY A 263 13.20 3.32 -10.70
N SER A 264 13.79 4.51 -10.72
CA SER A 264 13.28 5.66 -11.49
C SER A 264 13.62 5.55 -12.99
N ASN A 265 14.52 4.63 -13.36
CA ASN A 265 14.82 4.30 -14.75
C ASN A 265 14.65 2.79 -14.99
N PRO A 266 13.49 2.34 -15.50
CA PRO A 266 13.16 0.92 -15.64
C PRO A 266 14.04 0.17 -16.64
N TYR A 267 14.79 0.87 -17.50
CA TYR A 267 15.69 0.25 -18.47
C TYR A 267 17.03 -0.17 -17.87
N VAL A 268 17.43 0.45 -16.75
CA VAL A 268 18.69 0.18 -16.07
C VAL A 268 18.48 -0.54 -14.74
N GLY A 269 17.30 -0.36 -14.13
CA GLY A 269 17.02 -0.88 -12.79
C GLY A 269 17.46 0.10 -11.70
N ASN A 270 17.13 -0.24 -10.45
CA ASN A 270 17.53 0.53 -9.29
C ASN A 270 18.95 0.12 -8.84
N PRO A 271 19.96 1.00 -8.96
CA PRO A 271 21.32 0.68 -8.60
C PRO A 271 21.53 0.57 -7.07
N ASN A 272 20.58 1.04 -6.25
CA ASN A 272 20.68 1.04 -4.80
C ASN A 272 19.35 0.70 -4.13
N VAL A 273 18.91 -0.56 -4.28
CA VAL A 273 17.68 -1.07 -3.66
C VAL A 273 17.67 -0.94 -2.13
N LYS A 274 18.84 -0.83 -1.49
CA LYS A 274 18.98 -0.61 -0.04
C LYS A 274 18.69 0.82 0.39
N ASN A 275 18.58 1.78 -0.54
CA ASN A 275 18.36 3.19 -0.24
C ASN A 275 16.91 3.56 0.17
N LEU A 276 15.97 2.60 0.20
CA LEU A 276 14.60 2.91 0.59
C LEU A 276 14.58 3.43 2.04
N ASN A 277 14.18 4.70 2.20
CA ASN A 277 14.19 5.44 3.47
C ASN A 277 12.83 6.09 3.79
N SER A 278 11.95 6.25 2.80
CA SER A 278 10.58 6.70 3.04
C SER A 278 9.58 6.10 2.06
N MET A 279 8.35 5.92 2.53
CA MET A 279 7.23 5.47 1.71
C MET A 279 6.01 6.33 2.02
N PHE A 280 5.15 6.56 1.03
CA PHE A 280 3.96 7.39 1.15
C PHE A 280 2.76 6.61 0.69
N MET A 281 1.68 6.69 1.45
CA MET A 281 0.36 6.30 1.02
C MET A 281 -0.48 7.56 0.87
N MET A 282 -0.77 7.88 -0.38
CA MET A 282 -1.44 9.11 -0.79
C MET A 282 -2.95 8.89 -0.84
N TRP A 283 -3.72 9.96 -0.62
CA TRP A 283 -5.17 9.98 -0.89
C TRP A 283 -5.93 8.84 -0.20
N ILE A 284 -5.72 8.71 1.11
CA ILE A 284 -6.35 7.64 1.87
C ILE A 284 -7.85 7.91 1.94
N ILE A 285 -8.63 6.99 1.39
CA ILE A 285 -10.11 7.00 1.38
C ILE A 285 -10.70 5.71 1.95
N ASN A 286 -9.86 4.77 2.39
CA ASN A 286 -10.29 3.52 3.01
C ASN A 286 -10.80 3.81 4.42
N THR A 287 -12.06 3.45 4.69
CA THR A 287 -12.75 3.78 5.93
C THR A 287 -12.01 3.28 7.17
N ASP A 288 -11.55 2.03 7.18
CA ASP A 288 -10.83 1.47 8.32
C ASP A 288 -9.55 2.24 8.65
N THR A 289 -8.74 2.54 7.63
CA THR A 289 -7.52 3.33 7.82
C THR A 289 -7.87 4.72 8.33
N LEU A 290 -8.87 5.40 7.76
CA LEU A 290 -9.34 6.71 8.22
C LEU A 290 -9.83 6.66 9.67
N SER A 291 -10.56 5.62 10.05
CA SER A 291 -11.05 5.41 11.42
C SER A 291 -9.93 5.18 12.42
N ILE A 292 -8.91 4.41 12.04
CA ILE A 292 -7.70 4.20 12.85
C ILE A 292 -6.92 5.51 12.98
N MET A 293 -6.72 6.25 11.89
CA MET A 293 -6.06 7.57 11.91
C MET A 293 -6.78 8.56 12.81
N LYS A 294 -8.12 8.62 12.72
CA LYS A 294 -8.95 9.48 13.56
C LYS A 294 -8.80 9.14 15.04
N ARG A 295 -8.82 7.85 15.39
CA ARG A 295 -8.62 7.41 16.78
C ARG A 295 -7.21 7.73 17.29
N ALA A 296 -6.17 7.51 16.49
CA ALA A 296 -4.79 7.84 16.82
C ALA A 296 -4.58 9.35 17.06
N LEU A 297 -5.17 10.19 16.22
CA LEU A 297 -5.13 11.65 16.36
C LEU A 297 -5.92 12.12 17.58
N HIS A 298 -7.10 11.56 17.83
CA HIS A 298 -7.92 11.89 19.00
C HIS A 298 -7.22 11.53 20.32
N ALA A 299 -6.46 10.43 20.37
CA ALA A 299 -5.63 10.08 21.52
C ALA A 299 -4.59 11.16 21.86
N ARG A 300 -4.30 12.07 20.93
CA ARG A 300 -3.40 13.22 21.09
C ARG A 300 -4.14 14.56 21.21
N GLY A 301 -5.44 14.53 21.48
CA GLY A 301 -6.28 15.73 21.60
C GLY A 301 -6.48 16.48 20.29
N LYS A 302 -6.37 15.79 19.14
CA LYS A 302 -6.63 16.37 17.81
C LYS A 302 -8.04 16.05 17.34
N ASP A 303 -8.69 17.05 16.78
CA ASP A 303 -10.05 17.00 16.23
C ASP A 303 -10.09 17.19 14.71
N LYS A 304 -8.93 17.14 14.05
CA LYS A 304 -8.76 17.20 12.58
C LYS A 304 -7.36 16.77 12.18
N TYR A 305 -7.17 16.52 10.88
CA TYR A 305 -5.84 16.35 10.31
C TYR A 305 -5.05 17.66 10.31
N SER A 306 -3.76 17.59 10.67
CA SER A 306 -2.84 18.71 10.50
C SER A 306 -2.36 18.78 9.04
N VAL A 307 -2.26 19.98 8.49
CA VAL A 307 -1.45 20.21 7.27
C VAL A 307 0.01 19.89 7.60
N TRP A 308 0.82 19.58 6.58
CA TRP A 308 2.27 19.44 6.75
C TRP A 308 2.84 20.54 7.69
N PRO A 309 3.65 20.20 8.71
CA PRO A 309 4.39 18.94 8.90
C PRO A 309 3.63 17.77 9.50
N GLY A 310 2.33 17.89 9.80
CA GLY A 310 1.55 16.74 10.30
C GLY A 310 1.82 16.35 11.75
N ASP A 311 1.44 15.11 12.07
CA ASP A 311 1.56 14.51 13.39
C ASP A 311 2.34 13.18 13.31
N ASP A 312 3.36 13.01 14.17
CA ASP A 312 4.32 11.89 14.14
C ASP A 312 4.01 10.78 15.15
N PHE A 313 3.79 9.57 14.68
CA PHE A 313 3.47 8.40 15.50
C PHE A 313 4.62 7.39 15.51
N SER A 314 5.25 7.24 16.67
CA SER A 314 6.26 6.20 16.87
C SER A 314 5.63 4.82 16.75
N THR A 315 6.20 3.96 15.92
CA THR A 315 5.74 2.56 15.78
C THR A 315 6.05 1.67 16.99
N ALA A 316 6.80 2.21 17.97
CA ALA A 316 6.96 1.58 19.27
C ALA A 316 5.76 1.83 20.20
N GLU A 317 4.87 2.76 19.85
CA GLU A 317 3.68 3.14 20.63
C GLU A 317 2.39 2.54 20.04
N PRO A 318 1.33 2.36 20.84
CA PRO A 318 0.05 1.78 20.40
C PRO A 318 -0.53 2.42 19.13
N GLU A 319 -0.50 3.75 19.03
CA GLU A 319 -1.06 4.50 17.91
C GLU A 319 -0.25 4.25 16.63
N GLY A 320 1.07 4.27 16.71
CA GLY A 320 1.93 3.97 15.56
C GLY A 320 1.82 2.51 15.13
N GLN A 321 1.62 1.59 16.07
CA GLN A 321 1.32 0.18 15.76
C GLN A 321 -0.03 0.06 15.05
N ALA A 322 -1.09 0.69 15.55
CA ALA A 322 -2.40 0.66 14.89
C ALA A 322 -2.32 1.22 13.46
N LEU A 323 -1.61 2.34 13.26
CA LEU A 323 -1.36 2.90 11.94
C LEU A 323 -0.56 1.94 11.04
N LEU A 324 0.49 1.30 11.57
CA LEU A 324 1.28 0.32 10.83
C LEU A 324 0.47 -0.91 10.42
N GLY A 325 -0.41 -1.39 11.28
CA GLY A 325 -1.29 -2.53 11.01
C GLY A 325 -2.61 -2.17 10.33
N SER A 326 -2.83 -0.91 9.96
CA SER A 326 -3.99 -0.51 9.14
C SER A 326 -3.94 -1.11 7.73
N PRO A 327 -5.06 -1.21 6.99
CA PRO A 327 -5.06 -1.68 5.60
C PRO A 327 -4.02 -0.99 4.70
N ASN A 328 -3.79 0.31 4.88
CA ASN A 328 -2.80 1.08 4.13
C ASN A 328 -1.37 0.99 4.69
N GLY A 329 -1.19 0.62 5.97
CA GLY A 329 0.11 0.40 6.60
C GLY A 329 0.69 -1.00 6.37
N LYS A 330 -0.15 -2.04 6.37
CA LYS A 330 0.27 -3.45 6.24
C LYS A 330 1.20 -3.69 5.05
N PRO A 331 0.91 -3.19 3.82
CA PRO A 331 1.78 -3.41 2.67
C PRO A 331 3.20 -2.86 2.86
N MET A 332 3.34 -1.75 3.59
CA MET A 332 4.63 -1.11 3.88
C MET A 332 5.45 -1.98 4.83
N GLY A 333 4.82 -2.49 5.89
CA GLY A 333 5.47 -3.41 6.83
C GLY A 333 5.84 -4.74 6.18
N TYR A 334 4.96 -5.30 5.34
CA TYR A 334 5.27 -6.52 4.60
C TYR A 334 6.42 -6.33 3.62
N LEU A 335 6.48 -5.21 2.88
CA LEU A 335 7.58 -4.94 1.95
C LEU A 335 8.94 -5.03 2.65
N ILE A 336 9.13 -4.36 3.78
CA ILE A 336 10.43 -4.36 4.46
C ILE A 336 10.71 -5.68 5.21
N ASN A 337 9.68 -6.38 5.69
CA ASN A 337 9.86 -7.69 6.32
C ASN A 337 10.23 -8.79 5.32
N GLN A 338 9.57 -8.78 4.15
CA GLN A 338 9.73 -9.80 3.12
C GLN A 338 10.91 -9.57 2.19
N ARG A 339 11.64 -8.45 2.32
CA ARG A 339 12.78 -8.10 1.47
C ARG A 339 14.05 -7.83 2.27
N LYS A 340 14.17 -8.44 3.47
CA LYS A 340 15.34 -8.31 4.33
C LYS A 340 16.63 -8.76 3.63
N LEU A 341 16.56 -9.83 2.84
CA LEU A 341 17.72 -10.33 2.08
C LEU A 341 18.17 -9.36 0.97
N ASP A 342 17.24 -8.60 0.40
CA ASP A 342 17.52 -7.68 -0.71
C ASP A 342 17.91 -6.27 -0.21
N MET A 343 17.15 -5.74 0.75
CA MET A 343 17.27 -4.35 1.24
C MET A 343 18.08 -4.22 2.54
N GLY A 344 18.47 -5.34 3.17
CA GLY A 344 18.96 -5.36 4.54
C GLY A 344 17.83 -5.26 5.57
N VAL A 345 18.20 -5.37 6.85
CA VAL A 345 17.23 -5.28 7.96
C VAL A 345 16.87 -3.81 8.20
N LYS A 346 15.59 -3.48 8.02
CA LYS A 346 15.05 -2.13 8.18
C LYS A 346 13.90 -2.11 9.17
N LEU A 347 13.68 -0.94 9.76
CA LEU A 347 12.59 -0.62 10.66
C LEU A 347 11.82 0.58 10.10
N ILE A 348 10.48 0.48 10.02
CA ILE A 348 9.63 1.66 9.99
C ILE A 348 9.55 2.17 11.42
N TYR A 349 10.22 3.27 11.77
CA TYR A 349 10.29 3.73 13.15
C TYR A 349 9.21 4.76 13.48
N ASN A 350 8.79 5.56 12.49
CA ASN A 350 7.80 6.62 12.65
C ASN A 350 6.83 6.63 11.46
N ILE A 351 5.57 6.95 11.75
CA ILE A 351 4.51 7.17 10.76
C ILE A 351 4.00 8.60 10.95
N ARG A 352 4.07 9.41 9.91
CA ARG A 352 3.56 10.79 9.91
C ARG A 352 2.24 10.85 9.17
N VAL A 353 1.24 11.44 9.81
CA VAL A 353 -0.07 11.71 9.21
C VAL A 353 -0.19 13.20 8.91
N PHE A 354 -0.57 13.56 7.68
CA PHE A 354 -0.78 14.95 7.30
C PHE A 354 -1.72 15.10 6.10
N THR A 355 -2.15 16.33 5.83
CA THR A 355 -2.81 16.72 4.57
C THR A 355 -1.99 17.76 3.80
N GLY A 356 -2.30 17.87 2.51
CA GLY A 356 -1.77 18.89 1.62
C GLY A 356 -2.27 20.30 1.88
N ASN A 357 -3.55 20.40 2.21
CA ASN A 357 -4.27 21.59 2.65
C ASN A 357 -5.31 21.21 3.71
N ASN A 358 -5.95 22.20 4.30
CA ASN A 358 -7.16 21.99 5.07
C ASN A 358 -8.25 21.35 4.19
N GLY A 359 -8.80 20.23 4.65
CA GLY A 359 -9.86 19.49 3.93
C GLY A 359 -9.39 18.62 2.76
N ASP A 360 -8.08 18.57 2.48
CA ASP A 360 -7.54 17.61 1.51
C ASP A 360 -7.52 16.18 2.08
N LEU A 361 -7.35 15.21 1.18
CA LEU A 361 -7.22 13.81 1.55
C LEU A 361 -5.96 13.56 2.39
N PRO A 362 -6.04 12.75 3.45
CA PRO A 362 -4.89 12.48 4.30
C PRO A 362 -3.85 11.59 3.61
N ILE A 363 -2.60 11.78 4.03
CA ILE A 363 -1.40 11.09 3.58
C ILE A 363 -0.76 10.45 4.81
N MET A 364 -0.31 9.20 4.66
CA MET A 364 0.60 8.55 5.61
C MET A 364 1.99 8.48 5.02
N MET A 365 2.98 8.99 5.74
CA MET A 365 4.40 8.84 5.41
C MET A 365 5.05 7.91 6.42
N PHE A 366 5.75 6.88 5.92
CA PHE A 366 6.46 5.89 6.71
C PHE A 366 7.94 6.19 6.64
N TRP A 367 8.57 6.41 7.80
CA TRP A 367 10.00 6.66 7.91
C TRP A 367 10.75 5.37 8.19
N LEU A 368 11.75 5.06 7.36
CA LEU A 368 12.55 3.86 7.48
C LEU A 368 13.95 4.21 7.98
N GLN A 369 14.51 3.30 8.75
CA GLN A 369 15.93 3.30 9.13
C GLN A 369 16.53 1.92 8.97
N ASN A 370 17.82 1.87 8.66
CA ASN A 370 18.58 0.62 8.70
C ASN A 370 18.81 0.22 10.16
N ILE A 371 18.69 -1.07 10.44
CA ILE A 371 19.13 -1.65 11.72
C ILE A 371 20.57 -2.12 11.51
N ARG A 372 21.47 -1.78 12.43
CA ARG A 372 22.85 -2.23 12.37
C ARG A 372 22.92 -3.74 12.60
N ASP A 373 23.87 -4.42 11.96
CA ASP A 373 23.99 -5.88 12.05
C ASP A 373 24.12 -6.39 13.49
N ASP A 374 24.77 -5.63 14.38
CA ASP A 374 24.91 -5.96 15.81
C ASP A 374 23.62 -5.85 16.62
N GLN A 375 22.59 -5.22 16.07
CA GLN A 375 21.26 -5.06 16.68
C GLN A 375 20.23 -6.04 16.13
N VAL A 376 20.57 -6.79 15.08
CA VAL A 376 19.67 -7.77 14.45
C VAL A 376 19.52 -9.00 15.35
N GLN A 377 18.28 -9.37 15.62
CA GLN A 377 17.92 -10.53 16.44
C GLN A 377 17.84 -11.80 15.59
N ASN A 378 18.49 -12.87 16.04
CA ASN A 378 18.51 -14.17 15.37
C ASN A 378 17.54 -15.18 15.98
#